data_AF-A0AAD9QNV0-F1
#
_entry.id   AF-A0AAD9QNV0-F1
#
_cell.length_a   1.000
_cell.length_b   1.000
_cell.length_c   1.000
_cell.angle_alpha   90.00
_cell.angle_beta   90.00
_cell.angle_gamma   90.00
#
_symmetry.space_group_name_H-M   'P 1'
#
loop_
_entity.id
_entity.type
_entity.pdbx_description
1 polymer ?
#
loop_
_entity_poly.entity_id
_entity_poly.type
_entity_poly.pdbx_seq_one_letter_code
_entity_poly.pdbx_strand_id
1 'polypeptide(L)'
;MLKPTNTVKRLQEYADLVFIPYVKDQLQHAQSLDIIWDDYATNSLKATTREKREHGVRQRVQSLTTVPKNWKEFLRADENTKEIFSFLAQQIPPVKFGDGKRVITTKGEQVLCSPRQFDNSSLTPCNHMETDTRILVHAAGHKNIVILAFMTNDP
;
A
#
# COMPACT_ATOMS: atom_id res chain seq x y z
N MET A 1 8.05 -2.01 4.33
CA MET A 1 6.87 -1.30 4.89
C MET A 1 7.26 -0.39 6.05
N LEU A 2 6.66 0.80 6.17
CA LEU A 2 6.90 1.73 7.30
C LEU A 2 6.63 1.00 8.62
N LYS A 3 7.51 1.18 9.60
CA LYS A 3 7.31 0.58 10.92
C LYS A 3 6.41 1.51 11.74
N PRO A 4 5.41 0.96 12.46
CA PRO A 4 4.67 1.75 13.43
C PRO A 4 5.62 2.26 14.52
N THR A 5 5.39 3.47 14.98
CA THR A 5 6.08 4.05 16.14
C THR A 5 5.49 3.48 17.44
N ASN A 6 6.27 3.47 18.52
CA ASN A 6 5.81 2.97 19.83
C ASN A 6 4.64 3.77 20.43
N THR A 7 4.30 4.91 19.84
CA THR A 7 3.23 5.81 20.29
C THR A 7 1.86 5.46 19.70
N VAL A 8 1.80 4.75 18.57
CA VAL A 8 0.53 4.36 17.94
C VAL A 8 0.05 3.03 18.52
N LYS A 9 -1.20 3.02 19.01
CA LYS A 9 -1.79 1.83 19.62
C LYS A 9 -2.70 1.10 18.65
N ARG A 10 -3.35 1.83 17.72
CA ARG A 10 -4.32 1.26 16.77
C ARG A 10 -3.88 1.42 15.33
N LEU A 11 -4.34 0.53 14.46
CA LEU A 11 -4.03 0.61 13.03
C LEU A 11 -4.58 1.88 12.37
N GLN A 12 -5.71 2.40 12.84
CA GLN A 12 -6.19 3.71 12.39
C GLN A 12 -5.22 4.84 12.74
N GLU A 13 -4.70 4.86 13.97
CA GLU A 13 -3.70 5.85 14.39
C GLU A 13 -2.40 5.70 13.58
N TYR A 14 -2.00 4.47 13.27
CA TYR A 14 -0.89 4.23 12.36
C TYR A 14 -1.14 4.82 10.97
N ALA A 15 -2.35 4.66 10.42
CA ALA A 15 -2.70 5.26 9.14
C ALA A 15 -2.62 6.79 9.21
N ASP A 16 -3.26 7.40 10.21
CA ASP A 16 -3.44 8.84 10.32
C ASP A 16 -2.15 9.59 10.72
N LEU A 17 -1.32 8.97 11.57
CA LEU A 17 -0.14 9.63 12.17
C LEU A 17 1.19 9.20 11.54
N VAL A 18 1.24 8.10 10.80
CA VAL A 18 2.48 7.60 10.18
C VAL A 18 2.34 7.52 8.67
N PHE A 19 1.37 6.77 8.17
CA PHE A 19 1.25 6.49 6.74
C PHE A 19 0.82 7.72 5.93
N ILE A 20 -0.28 8.38 6.27
CA ILE A 20 -0.77 9.55 5.54
C ILE A 20 0.22 10.73 5.58
N PRO A 21 0.86 11.07 6.72
CA PRO A 21 1.90 12.07 6.76
C PRO A 21 3.09 11.73 5.86
N TYR A 22 3.51 10.46 5.81
CA TYR A 22 4.56 10.02 4.89
C TYR A 22 4.16 10.22 3.42
N VAL A 23 2.93 9.84 3.04
CA VAL A 23 2.41 10.07 1.68
C VAL A 23 2.40 11.56 1.33
N LYS A 24 2.02 12.44 2.27
CA LYS A 24 2.09 13.91 2.09
C LYS A 24 3.51 14.41 1.91
N ASP A 25 4.47 13.86 2.65
CA ASP A 25 5.89 14.20 2.55
C ASP A 25 6.46 13.83 1.18
N GLN A 26 6.18 12.62 0.70
CA GLN A 26 6.59 12.18 -0.65
C GLN A 26 5.97 13.04 -1.76
N LEU A 27 4.80 13.62 -1.50
CA LEU A 27 4.13 14.55 -2.41
C LEU A 27 4.65 15.99 -2.32
N GLN A 28 5.58 16.35 -1.43
CA GLN A 28 6.05 17.75 -1.33
C GLN A 28 6.63 18.27 -2.63
N HIS A 29 7.37 17.43 -3.36
CA HIS A 29 8.05 17.77 -4.60
C HIS A 29 7.42 17.15 -5.86
N ALA A 30 6.27 16.49 -5.71
CA ALA A 30 5.58 15.78 -6.78
C ALA A 30 4.13 16.28 -6.93
N GLN A 31 3.63 16.25 -8.17
CA GLN A 31 2.23 16.54 -8.45
C GLN A 31 1.35 15.30 -8.28
N SER A 32 1.89 14.11 -8.54
CA SER A 32 1.17 12.85 -8.37
C SER A 32 2.04 11.77 -7.73
N LEU A 33 1.41 10.90 -6.96
CA LEU A 33 2.02 9.75 -6.31
C LEU A 33 1.17 8.51 -6.60
N ASP A 34 1.81 7.45 -7.09
CA ASP A 34 1.16 6.18 -7.35
C ASP A 34 1.64 5.16 -6.32
N ILE A 35 0.70 4.53 -5.62
CA ILE A 35 0.97 3.53 -4.58
C ILE A 35 0.49 2.17 -5.09
N ILE A 36 1.43 1.26 -5.30
CA ILE A 36 1.14 -0.08 -5.79
C ILE A 36 1.40 -1.04 -4.63
N TRP A 37 0.36 -1.78 -4.26
CA TRP A 37 0.45 -2.85 -3.27
C TRP A 37 0.68 -4.18 -3.97
N ASP A 38 1.63 -4.96 -3.45
CA ASP A 38 1.89 -6.31 -3.94
C ASP A 38 0.66 -7.19 -3.65
N ASP A 39 0.14 -7.85 -4.69
CA ASP A 39 -0.93 -8.84 -4.58
C ASP A 39 -0.38 -10.22 -4.95
N TYR A 40 -0.20 -11.06 -3.94
CA TYR A 40 0.23 -12.44 -4.12
C TYR A 40 -0.98 -13.28 -4.55
N ALA A 41 -1.22 -13.37 -5.85
CA ALA A 41 -2.15 -14.36 -6.39
C ALA A 41 -1.68 -15.76 -5.95
N THR A 42 -2.62 -16.60 -5.47
CA THR A 42 -2.38 -17.95 -4.92
C THR A 42 -1.71 -18.91 -5.90
N ASN A 43 -1.79 -18.60 -7.18
CA ASN A 43 -1.27 -19.35 -8.32
C ASN A 43 -0.01 -18.72 -8.95
N SER A 44 0.61 -17.75 -8.26
CA SER A 44 1.89 -17.17 -8.69
C SER A 44 3.09 -18.01 -8.21
N LEU A 45 4.22 -17.92 -8.92
CA LEU A 45 5.52 -18.51 -8.51
C LEU A 45 5.98 -18.00 -7.13
N LYS A 46 5.50 -16.81 -6.73
CA LYS A 46 5.77 -16.20 -5.42
C LYS A 46 5.02 -16.91 -4.29
N ALA A 47 3.79 -17.37 -4.53
CA ALA A 47 3.00 -18.11 -3.52
C ALA A 47 3.67 -19.44 -3.13
N THR A 48 4.15 -20.21 -4.11
CA THR A 48 4.85 -21.48 -3.90
C THR A 48 6.19 -21.34 -3.17
N THR A 49 6.87 -20.19 -3.30
CA THR A 49 8.12 -19.92 -2.58
C THR A 49 7.87 -19.49 -1.12
N ARG A 50 6.70 -18.88 -0.83
CA ARG A 50 6.30 -18.44 0.52
C ARG A 50 5.59 -19.50 1.35
N GLU A 51 4.88 -20.44 0.76
CA GLU A 51 4.29 -21.60 1.46
C GLU A 51 5.32 -22.37 2.30
N LYS A 52 6.59 -22.35 1.88
CA LYS A 52 7.71 -22.98 2.60
C LYS A 52 8.16 -22.21 3.85
N ARG A 53 7.62 -21.01 4.11
CA ARG A 53 7.98 -20.18 5.26
C ARG A 53 6.99 -20.44 6.39
N GLU A 54 7.51 -20.50 7.62
CA GLU A 54 6.68 -20.65 8.83
C GLU A 54 5.57 -19.60 8.85
N HIS A 55 4.33 -20.05 9.05
CA HIS A 55 3.15 -19.20 8.96
C HIS A 55 3.15 -18.23 10.15
N GLY A 56 3.18 -16.93 9.86
CA GLY A 56 3.01 -15.91 10.88
C GLY A 56 1.63 -16.02 11.56
N VAL A 57 1.50 -15.50 12.78
CA VAL A 57 0.20 -15.53 13.48
C VAL A 57 -0.79 -14.62 12.74
N ARG A 58 -1.91 -15.21 12.31
CA ARG A 58 -3.01 -14.47 11.68
C ARG A 58 -3.63 -13.48 12.67
N GLN A 59 -3.71 -12.21 12.28
CA GLN A 59 -4.33 -11.15 13.05
C GLN A 59 -5.18 -10.27 12.13
N ARG A 60 -6.48 -10.19 12.43
CA ARG A 60 -7.45 -9.43 11.62
C ARG A 60 -7.15 -7.93 11.63
N VAL A 61 -7.12 -7.31 10.47
CA VAL A 61 -6.83 -5.88 10.30
C VAL A 61 -8.14 -5.08 10.26
N GLN A 62 -8.33 -4.23 11.26
CA GLN A 62 -9.44 -3.29 11.36
C GLN A 62 -8.95 -1.98 11.99
N SER A 63 -9.70 -0.89 11.83
CA SER A 63 -9.34 0.42 12.41
C SER A 63 -9.05 0.36 13.92
N LEU A 64 -9.78 -0.47 14.66
CA LEU A 64 -9.63 -0.63 16.12
C LEU A 64 -8.64 -1.73 16.53
N THR A 65 -8.11 -2.49 15.58
CA THR A 65 -7.12 -3.53 15.87
C THR A 65 -5.85 -2.87 16.42
N THR A 66 -5.33 -3.45 17.50
CA THR A 66 -4.06 -3.03 18.09
C THR A 66 -2.92 -3.24 17.11
N VAL A 67 -2.01 -2.28 17.01
CA VAL A 67 -0.80 -2.42 16.22
C VAL A 67 -0.01 -3.66 16.71
N PRO A 68 0.32 -4.61 15.81
CA PRO A 68 1.12 -5.78 16.13
C PRO A 68 2.47 -5.37 16.73
N LYS A 69 2.82 -5.96 17.88
CA LYS A 69 4.12 -5.71 18.55
C LYS A 69 5.30 -6.17 17.67
N ASN A 70 5.17 -7.34 17.06
CA ASN A 70 6.15 -7.86 16.10
C ASN A 70 5.69 -7.59 14.67
N TRP A 71 5.86 -6.36 14.21
CA TRP A 71 5.44 -5.93 12.87
C TRP A 71 6.03 -6.79 11.74
N LYS A 72 7.27 -7.26 11.89
CA LYS A 72 7.92 -8.13 10.89
C LYS A 72 7.23 -9.48 10.77
N GLU A 73 6.91 -10.10 11.91
CA GLU A 73 6.23 -11.40 11.95
C GLU A 73 4.78 -11.29 11.49
N PHE A 74 4.09 -10.22 11.88
CA PHE A 74 2.75 -9.93 11.39
C PHE A 74 2.67 -9.90 9.86
N LEU A 75 3.67 -9.28 9.20
CA LEU A 75 3.77 -9.19 7.74
C LEU A 75 4.21 -10.51 7.07
N ARG A 76 4.57 -11.56 7.83
CA ARG A 76 4.86 -12.88 7.25
C ARG A 76 3.61 -13.67 6.91
N ALA A 77 2.47 -13.36 7.54
CA ALA A 77 1.19 -13.96 7.17
C ALA A 77 0.62 -13.21 5.96
N ASP A 78 0.32 -13.95 4.89
CA ASP A 78 -0.13 -13.36 3.63
C ASP A 78 -1.49 -12.67 3.79
N GLU A 79 -2.40 -13.23 4.58
CA GLU A 79 -3.69 -12.61 4.89
C GLU A 79 -3.50 -11.28 5.62
N ASN A 80 -2.58 -11.22 6.60
CA ASN A 80 -2.30 -9.98 7.32
C ASN A 80 -1.76 -8.90 6.38
N THR A 81 -0.86 -9.28 5.47
CA THR A 81 -0.27 -8.39 4.47
C THR A 81 -1.32 -7.88 3.48
N LYS A 82 -2.15 -8.76 2.94
CA LYS A 82 -3.27 -8.39 2.06
C LYS A 82 -4.27 -7.48 2.76
N GLU A 83 -4.66 -7.83 3.99
CA GLU A 83 -5.62 -7.04 4.75
C GLU A 83 -5.05 -5.65 5.13
N ILE A 84 -3.78 -5.53 5.53
CA ILE A 84 -3.19 -4.22 5.87
C ILE A 84 -3.00 -3.33 4.63
N PHE A 85 -2.62 -3.88 3.49
CA PHE A 85 -2.51 -3.14 2.23
C PHE A 85 -3.87 -2.62 1.78
N SER A 86 -4.87 -3.50 1.79
CA SER A 86 -6.27 -3.14 1.50
C SER A 86 -6.79 -2.09 2.47
N PHE A 87 -6.44 -2.18 3.75
CA PHE A 87 -6.81 -1.18 4.77
C PHE A 87 -6.20 0.18 4.47
N LEU A 88 -4.89 0.27 4.21
CA LEU A 88 -4.17 1.52 3.94
C LEU A 88 -4.62 2.17 2.63
N ALA A 89 -4.83 1.38 1.57
CA ALA A 89 -5.38 1.86 0.30
C ALA A 89 -6.72 2.59 0.50
N GLN A 90 -7.58 2.08 1.39
CA GLN A 90 -8.88 2.69 1.70
C GLN A 90 -8.77 4.00 2.50
N GLN A 91 -7.63 4.29 3.13
CA GLN A 91 -7.40 5.55 3.84
C GLN A 91 -7.04 6.70 2.89
N ILE A 92 -6.64 6.43 1.65
CA ILE A 92 -6.20 7.45 0.68
C ILE A 92 -7.38 8.30 0.14
N PRO A 93 -8.49 7.74 -0.36
CA PRO A 93 -9.57 8.51 -0.98
C PRO A 93 -10.21 9.64 -0.15
N PRO A 94 -10.35 9.54 1.20
CA PRO A 94 -10.88 10.66 1.99
C PRO A 94 -9.87 11.79 2.24
N VAL A 95 -8.58 11.60 1.99
CA VAL A 95 -7.54 12.57 2.37
C VAL A 95 -7.35 13.62 1.28
N LYS A 96 -7.33 14.90 1.67
CA LYS A 96 -6.89 15.99 0.79
C LYS A 96 -5.37 16.18 0.91
N PHE A 97 -4.65 16.00 -0.19
CA PHE A 97 -3.17 16.11 -0.23
C PHE A 97 -2.67 17.50 -0.63
N GLY A 98 -3.54 18.39 -1.09
CA GLY A 98 -3.23 19.75 -1.53
C GLY A 98 -3.80 20.03 -2.92
N ASP A 99 -3.86 21.30 -3.31
CA ASP A 99 -4.43 21.71 -4.59
C ASP A 99 -3.56 21.21 -5.75
N GLY A 100 -4.21 20.62 -6.76
CA GLY A 100 -3.53 20.01 -7.92
C GLY A 100 -2.76 18.72 -7.63
N LYS A 101 -2.71 18.26 -6.36
CA LYS A 101 -2.03 17.01 -5.99
C LYS A 101 -2.94 15.80 -6.14
N ARG A 102 -2.36 14.70 -6.57
CA ARG A 102 -3.07 13.45 -6.87
C ARG A 102 -2.39 12.27 -6.21
N VAL A 103 -3.17 11.36 -5.66
CA VAL A 103 -2.67 10.06 -5.20
C VAL A 103 -3.52 8.97 -5.82
N ILE A 104 -2.89 8.05 -6.52
CA ILE A 104 -3.52 6.86 -7.09
C ILE A 104 -3.00 5.67 -6.29
N THR A 105 -3.88 4.75 -5.91
CA THR A 105 -3.48 3.55 -5.17
C THR A 105 -4.21 2.32 -5.69
N THR A 106 -3.53 1.19 -5.79
CA THR A 106 -4.21 -0.09 -6.05
C THR A 106 -4.90 -0.61 -4.79
N LYS A 107 -5.86 -1.53 -4.96
CA LYS A 107 -6.48 -2.33 -3.90
C LYS A 107 -6.93 -3.65 -4.55
N GLY A 108 -6.06 -4.64 -4.56
CA GLY A 108 -6.21 -5.79 -5.47
C GLY A 108 -6.31 -5.30 -6.91
N GLU A 109 -7.32 -5.75 -7.64
CA GLU A 109 -7.57 -5.36 -9.04
C GLU A 109 -8.18 -3.96 -9.22
N GLN A 110 -8.57 -3.30 -8.12
CA GLN A 110 -9.19 -1.98 -8.14
C GLN A 110 -8.16 -0.86 -8.05
N VAL A 111 -8.48 0.29 -8.66
CA VAL A 111 -7.73 1.53 -8.49
C VAL A 111 -8.58 2.53 -7.70
N LEU A 112 -8.03 3.06 -6.63
CA LEU A 112 -8.60 4.14 -5.83
C LEU A 112 -7.78 5.41 -6.04
N CYS A 113 -8.42 6.57 -5.88
CA CYS A 113 -7.75 7.84 -6.08
C CYS A 113 -8.18 8.90 -5.05
N SER A 114 -7.28 9.86 -4.82
CA SER A 114 -7.59 11.14 -4.22
C SER A 114 -7.07 12.27 -5.13
N PRO A 115 -7.91 13.25 -5.53
CA PRO A 115 -9.34 13.37 -5.18
C PRO A 115 -10.20 12.29 -5.88
N ARG A 116 -11.29 11.86 -5.23
CA ARG A 116 -12.19 10.79 -5.72
C ARG A 116 -12.84 11.04 -7.08
N GLN A 117 -12.87 12.29 -7.51
CA GLN A 117 -13.48 12.73 -8.77
C GLN A 117 -12.52 12.58 -9.95
N PHE A 118 -11.30 12.08 -9.74
CA PHE A 118 -10.38 11.79 -10.81
C PHE A 118 -10.86 10.58 -11.62
N ASP A 119 -11.05 10.78 -12.92
CA ASP A 119 -11.40 9.70 -13.84
C ASP A 119 -10.21 8.73 -13.95
N ASN A 120 -10.42 7.53 -13.41
CA ASN A 120 -9.46 6.43 -13.43
C ASN A 120 -9.97 5.24 -14.25
N SER A 121 -10.97 5.47 -15.12
CA SER A 121 -11.55 4.43 -15.99
C SER A 121 -10.52 3.79 -16.90
N SER A 122 -9.51 4.56 -17.34
CA SER A 122 -8.38 4.07 -18.14
C SER A 122 -7.35 3.25 -17.34
N LEU A 123 -7.42 3.29 -16.00
CA LEU A 123 -6.50 2.60 -15.09
C LEU A 123 -7.11 1.34 -14.47
N THR A 124 -8.39 1.06 -14.73
CA THR A 124 -9.15 -0.05 -14.14
C THR A 124 -9.60 -1.01 -15.25
N PRO A 125 -9.53 -2.35 -15.07
CA PRO A 125 -8.96 -3.08 -13.93
C PRO A 125 -7.43 -3.13 -13.98
N CYS A 126 -6.78 -3.12 -12.80
CA CYS A 126 -5.33 -3.28 -12.69
C CYS A 126 -5.00 -4.75 -12.44
N ASN A 127 -4.57 -5.48 -13.47
CA ASN A 127 -4.09 -6.87 -13.35
C ASN A 127 -2.56 -6.96 -13.20
N HIS A 128 -1.91 -5.85 -12.82
CA HIS A 128 -0.46 -5.78 -12.76
C HIS A 128 0.08 -6.51 -11.52
N MET A 129 0.77 -7.62 -11.75
CA MET A 129 1.50 -8.37 -10.73
C MET A 129 2.96 -7.89 -10.75
N GLU A 130 3.45 -7.27 -9.66
CA GLU A 130 4.82 -6.79 -9.55
C GLU A 130 5.77 -8.00 -9.59
N THR A 131 6.36 -8.28 -10.75
CA THR A 131 7.30 -9.39 -10.93
C THR A 131 8.69 -8.82 -10.83
N ASP A 132 9.35 -9.07 -9.69
CA ASP A 132 10.77 -8.84 -9.36
C ASP A 132 11.55 -7.91 -10.28
N THR A 133 11.18 -6.64 -10.35
CA THR A 133 12.10 -5.56 -10.63
C THR A 133 11.44 -4.24 -10.23
N ARG A 134 12.26 -3.27 -9.85
CA ARG A 134 11.86 -1.88 -9.61
C ARG A 134 11.13 -1.33 -10.85
N ILE A 135 9.82 -1.49 -10.97
CA ILE A 135 9.10 -1.01 -12.16
C ILE A 135 8.76 0.46 -11.95
N LEU A 136 9.65 1.32 -12.45
CA LEU A 136 9.36 2.72 -12.78
C LEU A 136 8.45 2.74 -14.02
N VAL A 137 7.13 2.68 -13.83
CA VAL A 137 6.20 2.97 -14.92
C VAL A 137 6.13 4.48 -15.10
N HIS A 138 6.72 4.95 -16.20
CA HIS A 138 6.56 6.29 -16.71
C HIS A 138 5.18 6.40 -17.37
N ALA A 139 4.16 6.83 -16.61
CA ALA A 139 2.89 7.20 -17.22
C ALA A 139 3.12 8.48 -18.06
N ALA A 140 3.07 8.34 -19.38
CA ALA A 140 3.31 9.39 -20.35
C ALA A 140 2.42 10.62 -20.06
N GLY A 141 2.98 11.63 -19.40
CA GLY A 141 2.31 12.92 -19.17
C GLY A 141 2.49 13.53 -17.77
N HIS A 142 2.92 12.76 -16.77
CA HIS A 142 3.00 13.26 -15.38
C HIS A 142 4.43 13.64 -15.00
N LYS A 143 4.69 14.95 -14.90
CA LYS A 143 5.97 15.46 -14.38
C LYS A 143 6.03 15.16 -12.87
N ASN A 144 6.93 14.25 -12.49
CA ASN A 144 7.22 13.78 -11.13
C ASN A 144 6.18 12.80 -10.57
N ILE A 145 6.29 11.53 -10.99
CA ILE A 145 5.61 10.38 -10.37
C ILE A 145 6.57 9.76 -9.35
N VAL A 146 6.16 9.69 -8.09
CA VAL A 146 6.80 8.81 -7.11
C VAL A 146 6.00 7.51 -7.09
N ILE A 147 6.68 6.36 -7.14
CA ILE A 147 6.05 5.05 -6.97
C ILE A 147 6.50 4.50 -5.63
N LEU A 148 5.56 4.32 -4.70
CA LEU A 148 5.83 3.67 -3.42
C LEU A 148 5.39 2.21 -3.50
N ALA A 149 6.34 1.33 -3.82
CA ALA A 149 6.17 -0.11 -3.64
C ALA A 149 6.43 -0.46 -2.17
N PHE A 150 5.39 -0.82 -1.42
CA PHE A 150 5.54 -1.29 -0.04
C PHE A 150 5.99 -2.75 -0.02
N MET A 151 7.23 -3.00 -0.46
CA MET A 151 7.85 -4.30 -0.27
C MET A 151 7.95 -4.61 1.23
N THR A 152 7.44 -5.79 1.60
CA THR A 152 7.91 -6.47 2.80
C THR A 152 9.29 -7.00 2.40
N ASN A 153 10.36 -6.27 2.75
CA ASN A 153 11.73 -6.69 2.44
C ASN A 153 11.91 -8.14 2.89
N ASP A 154 12.16 -9.04 1.95
CA ASP A 154 12.87 -10.27 2.26
C ASP A 154 14.36 -9.94 2.43
N PRO A 155 15.05 -10.58 3.39
CA PRO A 155 16.50 -10.51 3.51
C PRO A 155 17.22 -11.19 2.34
#